data_AF-A0A7J9UWN4-F1
#
_entry.id   AF-A0A7J9UWN4-F1
#
_cell.length_a   1.000
_cell.length_b   1.000
_cell.length_c   1.000
_cell.angle_alpha   90.00
_cell.angle_beta   90.00
_cell.angle_gamma   90.00
#
_symmetry.space_group_name_H-M   'P 1'
#
loop_
_entity.id
_entity.type
_entity.pdbx_description
1 polymer ?
#
loop_
_entity_poly.entity_id
_entity_poly.type
_entity_poly.pdbx_seq_one_letter_code
_entity_poly.pdbx_strand_id
1 'polypeptide(L)'
;MIWVLLVGAIAAEVVATSLLPRTQEFRALRPTAVVLALYAAAFVLLSRVLLELEVGVAYALWAGLGTAAVAVIGMLVLGERRSAGKLTGLALVIAGAVLLNLSGGGR
;
A
#
# COMPACT_ATOMS: atom_id res chain seq x y z
N MET A 1 14.39 13.54 2.61
CA MET A 1 14.44 12.50 1.56
C MET A 1 13.53 11.31 1.90
N ILE A 2 13.30 11.04 3.18
CA ILE A 2 12.45 9.97 3.69
C ILE A 2 11.04 9.89 3.07
N TRP A 3 10.38 11.04 2.86
CA TRP A 3 9.05 11.09 2.25
C TRP A 3 9.04 10.60 0.80
N VAL A 4 10.12 10.83 0.05
CA VAL A 4 10.26 10.31 -1.32
C VAL A 4 10.44 8.79 -1.30
N LEU A 5 11.21 8.27 -0.33
CA LEU A 5 11.38 6.82 -0.14
C LEU A 5 10.06 6.16 0.27
N LEU A 6 9.27 6.79 1.15
CA LEU A 6 7.97 6.30 1.57
C LEU A 6 6.97 6.29 0.41
N VAL A 7 6.88 7.38 -0.36
CA VAL A 7 6.02 7.43 -1.56
C VAL A 7 6.47 6.40 -2.60
N GLY A 8 7.78 6.22 -2.79
CA GLY A 8 8.32 5.19 -3.67
C GLY A 8 7.99 3.77 -3.22
N ALA A 9 8.07 3.50 -1.91
CA ALA A 9 7.70 2.22 -1.31
C ALA A 9 6.22 1.90 -1.55
N ILE A 10 5.34 2.87 -1.25
CA ILE A 10 3.89 2.76 -1.49
C ILE A 10 3.61 2.55 -2.98
N ALA A 11 4.23 3.33 -3.87
CA ALA A 11 4.02 3.19 -5.31
C ALA A 11 4.42 1.80 -5.82
N ALA A 12 5.58 1.29 -5.39
CA ALA A 12 6.05 -0.05 -5.76
C ALA A 12 5.08 -1.14 -5.27
N GLU A 13 4.62 -1.05 -4.03
CA GLU A 13 3.65 -1.98 -3.45
C GLU A 13 2.30 -1.93 -4.18
N VAL A 14 1.80 -0.73 -4.46
CA VAL A 14 0.52 -0.52 -5.15
C VAL A 14 0.57 -1.12 -6.55
N VAL A 15 1.67 -0.93 -7.28
CA VAL A 15 1.87 -1.54 -8.60
C VAL A 15 1.96 -3.07 -8.49
N ALA A 16 2.70 -3.60 -7.51
CA ALA A 16 2.79 -5.04 -7.25
C ALA A 16 1.41 -5.65 -6.98
N THR A 17 0.65 -5.03 -6.07
CA THR A 17 -0.69 -5.47 -5.67
C THR A 17 -1.68 -5.40 -6.84
N SER A 18 -1.57 -4.36 -7.68
CA SER A 18 -2.41 -4.22 -8.87
C SER A 18 -2.08 -5.23 -9.98
N LEU A 19 -0.86 -5.78 -9.97
CA LEU A 19 -0.41 -6.83 -10.88
C LEU A 19 -0.69 -8.24 -10.34
N LEU A 20 -1.02 -8.39 -9.06
CA LEU A 20 -1.27 -9.69 -8.41
C LEU A 20 -2.29 -10.56 -9.17
N PRO A 21 -3.44 -10.03 -9.65
CA PRO A 21 -4.40 -10.83 -10.41
C PRO A 21 -3.83 -11.38 -11.73
N ARG A 22 -2.81 -10.73 -12.30
CA ARG A 22 -2.15 -11.18 -13.54
C ARG A 22 -1.19 -12.35 -13.33
N THR A 23 -0.84 -12.68 -12.08
CA THR A 23 0.02 -13.82 -11.76
C THR A 23 -0.67 -15.18 -11.95
N GLN A 24 -2.00 -15.20 -12.09
CA GLN A 24 -2.81 -16.42 -12.17
C GLN A 24 -2.47 -17.39 -11.03
N GLU A 25 -2.63 -16.94 -9.78
CA GLU A 25 -2.28 -17.74 -8.59
C GLU A 25 -0.80 -18.16 -8.60
N PHE A 26 0.06 -17.23 -9.02
CA PHE A 26 1.51 -17.43 -9.20
C PHE A 26 1.94 -18.43 -10.29
N ARG A 27 1.02 -18.94 -11.10
CA ARG A 27 1.34 -19.87 -12.21
C ARG A 27 2.05 -19.18 -13.38
N ALA A 28 1.81 -17.89 -13.59
CA ALA A 28 2.46 -17.12 -14.65
C ALA A 28 3.82 -16.56 -14.19
N LEU A 29 4.91 -17.22 -14.59
CA LEU A 29 6.28 -16.93 -14.14
C LEU A 29 6.70 -15.46 -14.29
N ARG A 30 6.42 -14.83 -15.45
CA ARG A 30 6.83 -13.45 -15.74
C ARG A 30 6.16 -12.43 -14.81
N PRO A 31 4.81 -12.34 -14.73
CA PRO A 31 4.16 -11.42 -13.81
C PRO A 31 4.47 -11.75 -12.35
N THR A 32 4.61 -13.03 -11.98
CA THR A 32 5.06 -13.42 -10.63
C THR A 32 6.42 -12.82 -10.28
N ALA A 33 7.42 -12.96 -11.17
CA ALA A 33 8.74 -12.40 -10.93
C ALA A 33 8.70 -10.87 -10.77
N VAL A 34 7.92 -10.16 -11.60
CA VAL A 34 7.76 -8.71 -11.52
C VAL A 34 7.11 -8.30 -10.20
N VAL A 35 6.03 -8.97 -9.80
CA VAL A 35 5.33 -8.70 -8.53
C VAL A 35 6.26 -8.90 -7.33
N LEU A 36 7.02 -10.01 -7.30
CA LEU A 36 7.94 -10.29 -6.22
C LEU A 36 9.09 -9.26 -6.15
N ALA A 37 9.62 -8.86 -7.31
CA ALA A 37 10.65 -7.83 -7.38
C ALA A 37 10.15 -6.46 -6.87
N LEU A 38 8.92 -6.08 -7.22
CA LEU A 38 8.30 -4.84 -6.76
C LEU A 38 8.01 -4.86 -5.25
N TYR A 39 7.52 -5.97 -4.71
CA TYR A 39 7.36 -6.10 -3.26
C TYR A 39 8.71 -6.04 -2.54
N ALA A 40 9.74 -6.71 -3.04
CA ALA A 40 11.07 -6.63 -2.47
C ALA A 40 11.59 -5.18 -2.49
N ALA A 41 11.42 -4.46 -3.61
CA ALA A 41 11.79 -3.05 -3.70
C ALA A 41 11.00 -2.18 -2.71
N ALA A 42 9.69 -2.41 -2.56
CA ALA A 42 8.85 -1.70 -1.60
C ALA A 42 9.36 -1.89 -0.16
N PHE A 43 9.67 -3.13 0.24
CA PHE A 43 10.21 -3.42 1.57
C PHE A 43 11.61 -2.87 1.80
N VAL A 44 12.48 -2.88 0.79
CA VAL A 44 13.80 -2.26 0.90
C VAL A 44 13.65 -0.75 1.12
N LEU A 45 12.80 -0.07 0.35
CA LEU A 45 12.55 1.36 0.53
C LEU A 45 11.93 1.65 1.91
N LEU A 46 10.94 0.86 2.33
CA LEU A 46 10.31 0.98 3.65
C LEU A 46 11.33 0.77 4.77
N SER A 47 12.25 -0.19 4.65
CA SER A 47 13.31 -0.41 5.64
C SER A 47 14.17 0.83 5.88
N ARG A 48 14.39 1.64 4.84
CA ARG A 48 15.11 2.92 4.96
C ARG A 48 14.25 3.99 5.61
N VAL A 49 12.94 3.97 5.38
CA VAL A 49 11.97 4.85 6.05
C VAL A 49 11.99 4.65 7.56
N LEU A 50 12.08 3.40 8.00
CA LEU A 50 12.11 3.01 9.41
C LEU A 50 13.39 3.43 10.16
N LEU A 51 14.42 3.91 9.44
CA LEU A 51 15.63 4.46 10.08
C LEU A 51 15.41 5.88 10.62
N GLU A 52 14.44 6.62 10.08
CA GLU A 52 14.15 8.01 10.45
C GLU A 52 12.75 8.19 11.07
N LEU A 53 11.79 7.31 10.75
CA LEU A 53 10.44 7.33 11.31
C LEU A 53 10.21 6.19 12.28
N GLU A 54 9.45 6.47 13.35
CA GLU A 54 8.94 5.42 14.22
C GLU A 54 8.13 4.39 13.42
N VAL A 55 8.31 3.12 13.76
CA VAL A 55 7.67 2.00 13.06
C VAL A 55 6.15 2.18 12.99
N GLY A 56 5.53 2.64 14.09
CA GLY A 56 4.08 2.88 14.14
C GLY A 56 3.61 3.91 13.11
N VAL A 57 4.29 5.05 13.01
CA VAL A 57 3.96 6.12 12.06
C VAL A 57 4.18 5.65 10.62
N ALA A 58 5.33 5.02 10.35
CA ALA A 58 5.67 4.54 9.02
C ALA A 58 4.67 3.48 8.54
N TYR A 59 4.30 2.51 9.39
CA TYR A 59 3.30 1.49 9.04
C TYR A 59 1.89 2.06 8.91
N ALA A 60 1.50 3.03 9.74
CA ALA A 60 0.18 3.67 9.63
C ALA A 60 0.04 4.39 8.28
N LEU A 61 1.05 5.15 7.87
CA LEU A 61 1.08 5.83 6.58
C LEU A 61 1.14 4.83 5.43
N TRP A 62 2.04 3.85 5.50
CA TRP A 62 2.21 2.84 4.46
C TRP A 62 0.92 2.05 4.23
N ALA A 63 0.31 1.50 5.28
CA ALA A 63 -0.93 0.75 5.20
C ALA A 63 -2.12 1.61 4.77
N GLY A 64 -2.24 2.84 5.31
CA GLY A 64 -3.34 3.75 4.99
C GLY A 64 -3.32 4.21 3.53
N LEU A 65 -2.20 4.76 3.08
CA LEU A 65 -2.03 5.24 1.71
C LEU A 65 -2.01 4.09 0.69
N GLY A 66 -1.34 2.98 1.01
CA GLY A 66 -1.31 1.79 0.15
C GLY A 66 -2.71 1.23 -0.08
N THR A 67 -3.48 1.02 1.00
CA THR A 67 -4.85 0.50 0.88
C THR A 67 -5.76 1.46 0.13
N ALA A 68 -5.67 2.77 0.40
CA ALA A 68 -6.43 3.80 -0.31
C ALA A 68 -6.14 3.76 -1.83
N ALA A 69 -4.87 3.73 -2.21
CA ALA A 69 -4.45 3.70 -3.60
C ALA A 69 -4.89 2.40 -4.31
N VAL A 70 -4.69 1.23 -3.67
CA VAL A 70 -5.13 -0.06 -4.23
C VAL A 70 -6.64 -0.09 -4.42
N ALA A 71 -7.43 0.42 -3.47
CA ALA A 71 -8.89 0.45 -3.60
C ALA A 71 -9.34 1.36 -4.75
N VAL A 72 -8.73 2.53 -4.90
CA VAL A 72 -8.99 3.45 -6.02
C VAL A 72 -8.63 2.79 -7.35
N ILE A 73 -7.48 2.14 -7.44
CA ILE A 73 -7.05 1.41 -8.65
C ILE A 73 -7.98 0.23 -8.95
N GLY A 74 -8.43 -0.50 -7.93
CA GLY A 74 -9.44 -1.55 -8.07
C GLY A 74 -10.72 -1.02 -8.72
N MET A 75 -11.21 0.11 -8.25
CA MET A 75 -12.45 0.74 -8.74
C MET A 75 -12.32 1.42 -10.12
N LEU A 76 -11.14 1.95 -10.46
CA LEU A 76 -10.93 2.72 -11.70
C LEU A 76 -10.31 1.89 -12.84
N VAL A 77 -9.36 1.01 -12.51
CA VAL A 77 -8.52 0.30 -13.49
C VAL A 77 -8.94 -1.16 -13.62
N LEU A 78 -9.26 -1.82 -12.49
CA LEU A 78 -9.65 -3.24 -12.49
C LEU A 78 -11.16 -3.46 -12.70
N GLY A 79 -11.95 -2.39 -12.80
CA GLY A 79 -13.39 -2.47 -13.04
C GLY A 79 -14.18 -3.07 -11.87
N GLU A 80 -13.62 -3.07 -10.66
CA GLU A 80 -14.32 -3.60 -9.50
C GLU A 80 -15.62 -2.82 -9.23
N ARG A 81 -16.72 -3.53 -8.94
CA ARG A 81 -18.00 -2.90 -8.63
C ARG A 81 -17.86 -1.98 -7.42
N ARG A 82 -18.26 -0.72 -7.62
CA ARG A 82 -18.40 0.29 -6.56
C ARG A 82 -19.64 -0.03 -5.73
N SER A 83 -19.47 -0.84 -4.69
CA SER A 83 -20.52 -1.09 -3.70
C SER A 83 -20.43 -0.03 -2.60
N ALA A 84 -21.58 0.45 -2.11
CA ALA A 84 -21.63 1.32 -0.93
C ALA A 84 -20.86 0.71 0.26
N GLY A 85 -20.91 -0.62 0.44
CA GLY A 85 -20.15 -1.31 1.47
C GLY A 85 -18.62 -1.22 1.29
N LYS A 86 -18.11 -1.27 0.06
CA LYS A 86 -16.67 -1.10 -0.22
C LYS A 86 -16.20 0.33 0.10
N LEU A 87 -17.01 1.32 -0.24
CA LEU A 87 -16.73 2.72 0.06
C LEU A 87 -16.73 2.99 1.57
N THR A 88 -17.71 2.45 2.30
CA THR A 88 -17.75 2.56 3.76
C THR A 88 -16.56 1.85 4.41
N GLY A 89 -16.22 0.64 3.97
CA GLY A 89 -15.05 -0.08 4.47
C GLY A 89 -13.75 0.68 4.22
N LEU A 90 -13.58 1.26 3.03
CA LEU A 90 -12.44 2.09 2.69
C LEU A 90 -12.35 3.34 3.59
N ALA A 91 -13.47 4.02 3.81
CA ALA A 91 -13.54 5.17 4.70
C ALA A 91 -13.14 4.81 6.14
N LEU A 92 -13.57 3.64 6.64
CA LEU A 92 -13.19 3.14 7.96
C LEU A 92 -11.69 2.80 8.06
N VAL A 93 -11.10 2.19 7.03
CA VAL A 93 -9.65 1.90 7.00
C VAL A 93 -8.85 3.21 7.02
N ILE A 94 -9.23 4.18 6.18
CA ILE A 94 -8.57 5.49 6.15
C ILE A 94 -8.74 6.21 7.49
N ALA A 95 -9.95 6.22 8.07
CA ALA A 95 -10.20 6.82 9.36
C ALA A 95 -9.38 6.16 10.49
N GLY A 96 -9.25 4.83 10.48
CA GLY A 96 -8.40 4.10 11.41
C GLY A 96 -6.92 4.44 11.27
N ALA A 97 -6.42 4.53 10.03
CA ALA A 97 -5.03 4.94 9.76
C ALA A 97 -4.75 6.38 10.21
N VAL A 98 -5.68 7.30 9.95
CA VAL A 98 -5.59 8.69 10.42
C VAL A 98 -5.62 8.75 11.95
N LEU A 99 -6.54 8.03 12.60
CA LEU A 99 -6.63 7.99 14.05
C LEU A 99 -5.35 7.44 14.69
N LEU A 100 -4.77 6.36 14.14
CA LEU A 100 -3.48 5.81 14.59
C LEU A 100 -2.34 6.80 14.41
N ASN A 101 -2.31 7.55 13.31
CA ASN A 101 -1.30 8.58 13.10
C ASN A 101 -1.45 9.75 14.08
N LEU A 102 -2.69 10.12 14.42
CA LEU A 102 -2.98 11.19 15.39
C LEU A 102 -2.77 10.74 16.85
N SER A 103 -3.03 9.47 17.17
CA SER A 103 -2.83 8.90 18.52
C SER A 103 -1.39 8.43 18.76
N GLY A 104 -0.67 8.08 17.70
CA GLY A 104 0.77 7.80 17.71
C GLY A 104 1.64 9.06 17.68
N GLY A 105 1.05 10.24 17.84
CA GLY A 105 1.76 11.52 17.86
C GLY A 105 2.48 11.77 19.19
N GLY A 106 3.76 11.39 19.24
CA GLY A 106 4.75 12.06 20.09
C GLY A 106 5.28 11.25 21.27
N ARG A 107 6.58 10.98 21.23
CA ARG A 107 7.47 11.52 22.27
C ARG A 107 8.13 12.77 21.71
#